data_AF-A0A7X9AX34-F1
#
_entry.id   AF-A0A7X9AX34-F1
#
_cell.length_a   1.000
_cell.length_b   1.000
_cell.length_c   1.000
_cell.angle_alpha   90.00
_cell.angle_beta   90.00
_cell.angle_gamma   90.00
#
_symmetry.space_group_name_H-M   'P 1'
#
loop_
_entity.id
_entity.type
_entity.pdbx_description
1 polymer ?
#
loop_
_entity_poly.entity_id
_entity_poly.type
_entity_poly.pdbx_seq_one_letter_code
_entity_poly.pdbx_strand_id
1 'polypeptide(L)'
;MTTMTTMTYLGKNNILITLCVLVALCVGVASASAEPRLLVEPEKLSLGELDTSTGQRIFPASFTLTNTGDAPLHLETPRASCGCTKLQLAKHDLAPGESTELKATVDVTGRYGSQRFSIFVPSNASETPTRLVIEATVPDARTGWELVPQQLSVHGNTPALLHIRLFDKDRDLRITKLELPDGCEVLTPLPIVITGDGLGRIDIRCRQNLGAPGSRIPFAVLSDHPEKPRSNGWLFIANNPTAPAPPRPPTPPNVPTTTTTATRARIMPIEASILKELISSMQVVNDLVLLDIRQPEDFKRGHIPRSVCYPSTEWQLEQPPWPPSAVLVVIADRDEMAAKAAELLAESKCRHVLTLRGGIAAWAATAKLVTKP
;
A
#
# COMPACT_ATOMS: atom_id res chain seq x y z
N MET A 1 81.57 74.79 -5.95
CA MET A 1 82.22 73.54 -6.38
C MET A 1 81.99 72.49 -5.30
N THR A 2 81.47 71.34 -5.71
CA THR A 2 81.57 70.01 -5.06
C THR A 2 80.79 69.71 -3.76
N THR A 3 79.63 69.07 -3.97
CA THR A 3 79.06 67.87 -3.29
C THR A 3 78.96 67.80 -1.76
N MET A 4 77.71 67.75 -1.24
CA MET A 4 77.37 67.14 0.05
C MET A 4 76.48 65.91 -0.15
N THR A 5 76.75 64.90 0.69
CA THR A 5 76.44 63.48 0.50
C THR A 5 75.37 63.03 1.50
N THR A 6 74.32 62.37 0.98
CA THR A 6 73.39 61.38 1.57
C THR A 6 72.81 61.56 2.98
N MET A 7 71.48 61.66 3.02
CA MET A 7 70.64 61.44 4.20
C MET A 7 69.90 60.10 4.03
N THR A 8 70.19 59.13 4.91
CA THR A 8 69.59 57.79 4.94
C THR A 8 68.20 57.80 5.57
N TYR A 9 67.26 57.17 4.87
CA TYR A 9 65.84 56.99 5.20
C TYR A 9 65.65 55.69 5.99
N LEU A 10 65.03 55.73 7.18
CA LEU A 10 64.69 54.55 7.97
C LEU A 10 63.18 54.51 8.27
N GLY A 11 62.46 53.83 7.38
CA GLY A 11 61.73 52.59 7.68
C GLY A 11 60.55 52.64 8.66
N LYS A 12 59.40 53.08 8.17
CA LYS A 12 58.06 52.98 8.78
C LYS A 12 57.52 51.54 8.67
N ASN A 13 58.19 50.55 9.27
CA ASN A 13 57.87 49.12 9.08
C ASN A 13 57.49 48.32 10.34
N ASN A 14 57.39 48.92 11.53
CA ASN A 14 57.24 48.16 12.78
C ASN A 14 55.86 48.22 13.47
N ILE A 15 54.83 48.77 12.82
CA ILE A 15 53.47 48.85 13.42
C ILE A 15 52.48 47.90 12.72
N LEU A 16 52.80 47.37 11.54
CA LEU A 16 51.87 46.52 10.77
C LEU A 16 52.07 45.01 11.00
N ILE A 17 53.19 44.58 11.59
CA ILE A 17 53.54 43.16 11.74
C ILE A 17 52.94 42.56 13.03
N THR A 18 52.72 43.37 14.07
CA THR A 18 52.17 42.88 15.35
C THR A 18 50.66 42.65 15.32
N LEU A 19 49.92 43.21 14.34
CA LEU A 19 48.48 42.98 14.17
C LEU A 19 48.18 41.71 13.33
N CYS A 20 49.14 41.20 12.57
CA CYS A 20 48.95 39.99 11.75
C CYS A 20 49.16 38.68 12.52
N VAL A 21 49.81 38.70 13.69
CA VAL A 21 50.11 37.47 14.46
C VAL A 21 48.97 37.05 15.40
N LEU A 22 48.03 37.95 15.73
CA LEU A 22 46.84 37.60 16.53
C LEU A 22 45.58 37.25 15.72
N VAL A 23 45.56 37.54 14.41
CA VAL A 23 44.41 37.25 13.53
C VAL A 23 44.56 35.90 12.81
N ALA A 24 45.76 35.29 12.83
CA ALA A 24 46.05 34.02 12.16
C ALA A 24 45.73 32.75 13.01
N LEU A 25 45.17 32.89 14.22
CA LEU A 25 44.87 31.75 15.11
C LEU A 25 43.37 31.46 15.28
N CYS A 26 42.55 31.89 14.33
CA CYS A 26 41.14 31.49 14.23
C CYS A 26 40.86 30.83 12.88
N VAL A 27 41.72 29.88 12.48
CA VAL A 27 41.30 28.85 11.52
C VAL A 27 40.23 28.05 12.25
N GLY A 28 38.97 28.39 12.00
CA GLY A 28 37.83 27.68 12.52
C GLY A 28 38.02 26.20 12.22
N VAL A 29 38.24 25.41 13.26
CA VAL A 29 38.11 23.96 13.17
C VAL A 29 36.63 23.76 12.85
N ALA A 30 36.32 23.51 11.58
CA ALA A 30 35.02 23.01 11.18
C ALA A 30 34.83 21.72 11.99
N SER A 31 34.07 21.83 13.08
CA SER A 31 33.69 20.66 13.85
C SER A 31 32.83 19.85 12.91
N ALA A 32 33.39 18.76 12.37
CA ALA A 32 32.57 17.73 11.76
C ALA A 32 31.59 17.30 12.86
N SER A 33 30.31 17.58 12.66
CA SER A 33 29.26 17.10 13.55
C SER A 33 29.33 15.58 13.54
N ALA A 34 29.54 14.99 14.71
CA ALA A 34 29.42 13.54 14.84
C ALA A 34 27.98 13.16 14.46
N GLU A 35 27.84 12.33 13.44
CA GLU A 35 26.57 12.00 12.81
C GLU A 35 26.38 10.47 12.75
N PRO A 36 25.25 9.95 13.24
CA PRO A 36 24.94 8.54 13.08
C PRO A 36 24.63 8.23 11.62
N ARG A 37 25.21 7.14 11.09
CA ARG A 37 24.98 6.70 9.70
C ARG A 37 24.65 5.21 9.70
N LEU A 38 23.54 4.85 9.07
CA LEU A 38 23.11 3.47 8.94
C LEU A 38 23.46 2.93 7.56
N LEU A 39 24.37 1.97 7.50
CA LEU A 39 24.60 1.14 6.32
C LEU A 39 23.85 -0.18 6.48
N VAL A 40 23.17 -0.64 5.42
CA VAL A 40 22.49 -1.94 5.42
C VAL A 40 22.95 -2.80 4.26
N GLU A 41 23.34 -4.03 4.58
CA GLU A 41 23.88 -4.98 3.61
C GLU A 41 23.18 -6.34 3.71
N PRO A 42 22.55 -6.83 2.62
CA PRO A 42 22.21 -6.10 1.39
C PRO A 42 20.92 -5.27 1.54
N GLU A 43 20.78 -4.10 0.91
CA GLU A 43 19.47 -3.39 0.91
C GLU A 43 18.36 -4.18 0.18
N LYS A 44 18.76 -4.98 -0.81
CA LYS A 44 17.88 -5.83 -1.61
C LYS A 44 18.37 -7.27 -1.56
N LEU A 45 17.55 -8.15 -1.00
CA LEU A 45 17.79 -9.59 -0.93
C LEU A 45 16.85 -10.32 -1.89
N SER A 46 17.40 -11.22 -2.71
CA SER A 46 16.59 -12.14 -3.53
C SER A 46 16.69 -13.54 -2.95
N LEU A 47 15.53 -14.13 -2.62
CA LEU A 47 15.42 -15.54 -2.23
C LEU A 47 15.28 -16.47 -3.45
N GLY A 48 15.21 -15.92 -4.66
CA GLY A 48 15.01 -16.69 -5.88
C GLY A 48 13.65 -17.39 -5.93
N GLU A 49 13.60 -18.53 -6.60
CA GLU A 49 12.43 -19.40 -6.62
C GLU A 49 12.37 -20.24 -5.34
N LEU A 50 11.27 -20.13 -4.61
CA LEU A 50 11.09 -20.81 -3.32
C LEU A 50 10.66 -22.26 -3.53
N ASP A 51 11.35 -23.20 -2.91
CA ASP A 51 10.90 -24.59 -2.87
C ASP A 51 9.72 -24.73 -1.91
N THR A 52 8.52 -24.83 -2.48
CA THR A 52 7.27 -25.03 -1.75
C THR A 52 6.73 -26.46 -1.88
N SER A 53 7.47 -27.35 -2.55
CA SER A 53 7.05 -28.73 -2.86
C SER A 53 6.91 -29.60 -1.61
N THR A 54 7.74 -29.35 -0.59
CA THR A 54 7.76 -30.05 0.70
C THR A 54 6.71 -29.55 1.70
N GLY A 55 5.88 -28.58 1.30
CA GLY A 55 4.95 -27.91 2.22
C GLY A 55 5.56 -26.76 3.02
N GLN A 56 6.85 -26.45 2.83
CA GLN A 56 7.47 -25.27 3.45
C GLN A 56 6.79 -23.98 2.97
N ARG A 57 6.44 -23.10 3.91
CA ARG A 57 5.81 -21.79 3.64
C ARG A 57 6.52 -20.62 4.31
N ILE A 58 7.46 -20.89 5.21
CA ILE A 58 8.20 -19.86 5.95
C ILE A 58 9.65 -19.91 5.50
N PHE A 59 10.15 -18.78 5.02
CA PHE A 59 11.51 -18.65 4.50
C PHE A 59 12.28 -17.56 5.25
N PRO A 60 13.48 -17.84 5.76
CA PRO A 60 14.30 -16.87 6.46
C PRO A 60 15.02 -15.93 5.48
N ALA A 61 15.29 -14.72 5.96
CA ALA A 61 16.09 -13.68 5.33
C ALA A 61 16.85 -12.92 6.43
N SER A 62 18.04 -12.40 6.11
CA SER A 62 18.87 -11.68 7.08
C SER A 62 19.50 -10.45 6.45
N PHE A 63 19.60 -9.39 7.23
CA PHE A 63 20.24 -8.13 6.86
C PHE A 63 21.26 -7.76 7.93
N THR A 64 22.42 -7.24 7.52
CA THR A 64 23.42 -6.68 8.42
C THR A 64 23.25 -5.17 8.46
N LEU A 65 23.05 -4.62 9.66
CA LEU A 65 22.91 -3.19 9.90
C LEU A 65 24.17 -2.73 10.62
N THR A 66 24.87 -1.75 10.05
CA THR A 66 26.16 -1.26 10.57
C THR A 66 26.09 0.23 10.80
N ASN A 67 26.57 0.69 11.96
CA ASN A 67 26.80 2.09 12.20
C ASN A 67 28.14 2.52 11.56
N THR A 68 28.09 3.17 10.40
CA THR A 68 29.27 3.70 9.71
C THR A 68 29.57 5.15 10.08
N GLY A 69 28.76 5.73 10.97
CA GLY A 69 28.94 7.07 11.50
C GLY A 69 29.93 7.10 12.67
N ASP A 70 30.15 8.31 13.17
CA ASP A 70 31.02 8.64 14.31
C ASP A 70 30.23 9.01 15.58
N ALA A 71 28.89 8.94 15.53
CA ALA A 71 28.00 9.05 16.68
C ALA A 71 27.20 7.76 16.92
N PRO A 72 26.68 7.51 18.15
CA PRO A 72 25.82 6.37 18.44
C PRO A 72 24.55 6.34 17.58
N LEU A 73 24.29 5.19 16.95
CA LEU A 73 23.12 4.93 16.12
C LEU A 73 22.08 4.17 16.94
N HIS A 74 20.89 4.76 17.05
CA HIS A 74 19.72 4.15 17.68
C HIS A 74 18.74 3.69 16.60
N LEU A 75 18.51 2.38 16.53
CA LEU A 75 17.53 1.74 15.67
C LEU A 75 16.22 1.61 16.42
N GLU A 76 15.13 2.11 15.83
CA GLU A 76 13.78 1.85 16.31
C GLU A 76 13.32 0.43 15.90
N THR A 77 12.18 0.00 16.43
CA THR A 77 11.58 -1.29 16.05
C THR A 77 11.31 -1.37 14.54
N PRO A 78 11.94 -2.33 13.82
CA PRO A 78 11.71 -2.51 12.39
C PRO A 78 10.27 -2.93 12.09
N ARG A 79 9.76 -2.51 10.93
CA ARG A 79 8.38 -2.82 10.50
C ARG A 79 8.33 -3.30 9.05
N ALA A 80 7.47 -4.28 8.78
CA ALA A 80 7.21 -4.76 7.44
C ALA A 80 5.98 -4.08 6.82
N SER A 81 5.88 -4.07 5.49
CA SER A 81 4.71 -3.56 4.75
C SER A 81 3.53 -4.54 4.74
N CYS A 82 3.77 -5.83 5.00
CA CYS A 82 2.73 -6.86 5.11
C CYS A 82 2.86 -7.61 6.44
N GLY A 83 1.74 -8.11 6.97
CA GLY A 83 1.76 -9.03 8.12
C GLY A 83 2.37 -10.41 7.81
N CYS A 84 2.72 -10.65 6.55
CA CYS A 84 3.38 -11.85 6.08
C CYS A 84 4.89 -11.89 6.35
N THR A 85 5.46 -10.83 6.93
CA THR A 85 6.89 -10.79 7.29
C THR A 85 7.03 -10.51 8.79
N LYS A 86 7.65 -11.43 9.52
CA LYS A 86 8.05 -11.22 10.91
C LYS A 86 9.50 -10.76 10.96
N LEU A 87 9.80 -9.84 11.87
CA LEU A 87 11.12 -9.22 12.02
C LEU A 87 11.64 -9.40 13.44
N GLN A 88 12.94 -9.63 13.57
CA GLN A 88 13.64 -9.71 14.84
C GLN A 88 14.98 -9.00 14.71
N LEU A 89 15.15 -7.91 15.47
CA LEU A 89 16.40 -7.16 15.55
C LEU A 89 17.19 -7.59 16.79
N ALA A 90 18.46 -7.93 16.64
CA ALA A 90 19.28 -8.41 17.75
C ALA A 90 19.69 -7.30 18.73
N LYS A 91 19.99 -6.08 18.23
CA LYS A 91 20.43 -4.94 19.03
C LYS A 91 19.87 -3.63 18.46
N HIS A 92 19.45 -2.72 19.34
CA HIS A 92 18.88 -1.42 18.94
C HIS A 92 19.91 -0.29 18.98
N ASP A 93 20.87 -0.33 19.90
CA ASP A 93 21.92 0.69 20.04
C ASP A 93 23.26 0.20 19.50
N LEU A 94 23.81 0.92 18.54
CA LEU A 94 25.08 0.60 17.88
C LEU A 94 26.11 1.69 18.12
N ALA A 95 27.25 1.33 18.71
CA ALA A 95 28.42 2.20 18.75
C ALA A 95 28.97 2.43 17.33
N PRO A 96 29.76 3.49 17.09
CA PRO A 96 30.48 3.67 15.82
C PRO A 96 31.27 2.42 15.41
N GLY A 97 31.07 1.95 14.18
CA GLY A 97 31.66 0.74 13.64
C GLY A 97 31.00 -0.58 14.07
N GLU A 98 29.99 -0.54 14.94
CA GLU A 98 29.29 -1.74 15.41
C GLU A 98 28.20 -2.19 14.41
N SER A 99 28.00 -3.50 14.31
CA SER A 99 26.97 -4.11 13.47
C SER A 99 25.99 -4.96 14.30
N THR A 100 24.76 -5.08 13.80
CA THR A 100 23.74 -6.01 14.31
C THR A 100 23.05 -6.73 13.16
N GLU A 101 22.47 -7.89 13.46
CA GLU A 101 21.66 -8.65 12.53
C GLU A 101 20.17 -8.29 12.67
N LEU A 102 19.49 -8.11 11.54
CA LEU A 102 18.04 -8.06 11.42
C LEU A 102 17.57 -9.33 10.70
N LYS A 103 16.92 -10.21 11.45
CA LYS A 103 16.30 -11.43 10.91
C LYS A 103 14.89 -11.12 10.44
N ALA A 104 14.56 -11.58 9.25
CA ALA A 104 13.24 -11.55 8.68
C ALA A 104 12.77 -12.97 8.35
N THR A 105 11.50 -13.26 8.56
CA THR A 105 10.88 -14.50 8.07
C THR A 105 9.67 -14.14 7.24
N VAL A 106 9.64 -14.58 5.99
CA VAL A 106 8.51 -14.36 5.08
C VAL A 106 7.62 -15.60 5.03
N ASP A 107 6.32 -15.39 5.22
CA ASP A 107 5.27 -16.39 5.08
C ASP A 107 4.61 -16.25 3.70
N VAL A 108 4.76 -17.28 2.88
CA VAL A 108 4.22 -17.33 1.52
C VAL A 108 2.95 -18.17 1.40
N THR A 109 2.30 -18.49 2.52
CA THR A 109 1.04 -19.23 2.53
C THR A 109 -0.02 -18.53 1.67
N GLY A 110 -0.59 -19.27 0.71
CA GLY A 110 -1.61 -18.76 -0.21
C GLY A 110 -1.09 -17.77 -1.28
N ARG A 111 0.23 -17.60 -1.41
CA ARG A 111 0.85 -16.73 -2.41
C ARG A 111 1.47 -17.56 -3.54
N TYR A 112 1.57 -16.97 -4.72
CA TYR A 112 2.18 -17.56 -5.92
C TYR A 112 2.69 -16.43 -6.83
N GLY A 113 3.62 -16.74 -7.73
CA GLY A 113 4.28 -15.79 -8.61
C GLY A 113 5.28 -14.88 -7.88
N SER A 114 5.69 -13.80 -8.55
CA SER A 114 6.66 -12.84 -8.02
C SER A 114 6.11 -12.09 -6.79
N GLN A 115 6.84 -12.18 -5.68
CA GLN A 115 6.56 -11.54 -4.41
C GLN A 115 7.63 -10.51 -4.09
N ARG A 116 7.20 -9.40 -3.47
CA ARG A 116 8.08 -8.34 -2.99
C ARG A 116 7.66 -7.94 -1.58
N PHE A 117 8.54 -8.15 -0.61
CA PHE A 117 8.33 -7.78 0.80
C PHE A 117 9.19 -6.56 1.10
N SER A 118 8.59 -5.53 1.69
CA SER A 118 9.29 -4.30 2.06
C SER A 118 9.44 -4.20 3.56
N ILE A 119 10.65 -3.87 4.02
CA ILE A 119 11.00 -3.70 5.43
C ILE A 119 11.51 -2.27 5.63
N PHE A 120 11.11 -1.64 6.71
CA PHE A 120 11.52 -0.30 7.11
C PHE A 120 12.23 -0.40 8.45
N VAL A 121 13.41 0.22 8.53
CA VAL A 121 14.24 0.30 9.73
C VAL A 121 14.35 1.78 10.11
N PRO A 122 13.45 2.31 10.97
CA PRO A 122 13.57 3.68 11.42
C PRO A 122 14.79 3.82 12.34
N SER A 123 15.48 4.95 12.28
CA SER A 123 16.63 5.23 13.15
C SER A 123 16.86 6.74 13.26
N ASN A 124 17.75 7.15 14.17
CA ASN A 124 18.19 8.54 14.32
C ASN A 124 19.25 8.98 13.29
N ALA A 125 19.62 8.13 12.31
CA ALA A 125 20.57 8.49 11.26
C ALA A 125 20.03 9.60 10.34
N SER A 126 20.90 10.52 9.92
CA SER A 126 20.55 11.61 8.99
C SER A 126 20.18 11.10 7.60
N GLU A 127 20.82 10.01 7.18
CA GLU A 127 20.50 9.23 5.98
C GLU A 127 20.12 7.81 6.40
N THR A 128 18.90 7.39 6.03
CA THR A 128 18.42 6.02 6.25
C THR A 128 18.07 5.42 4.89
N PRO A 129 18.37 4.13 4.64
CA PRO A 129 17.83 3.47 3.47
C PRO A 129 16.30 3.52 3.55
N THR A 130 15.69 4.09 2.51
CA THR A 130 14.25 4.36 2.43
C THR A 130 13.41 3.08 2.65
N ARG A 131 13.97 1.90 2.29
CA ARG A 131 13.30 0.60 2.32
C ARG A 131 14.28 -0.54 2.02
N LEU A 132 14.29 -1.58 2.85
CA LEU A 132 14.89 -2.87 2.51
C LEU A 132 13.88 -3.74 1.77
N VAL A 133 14.34 -4.52 0.81
CA VAL A 133 13.46 -5.31 -0.06
C VAL A 133 13.88 -6.77 -0.06
N ILE A 134 12.92 -7.67 0.16
CA ILE A 134 13.05 -9.11 -0.12
C ILE A 134 12.23 -9.42 -1.38
N GLU A 135 12.86 -10.01 -2.39
CA GLU A 135 12.19 -10.53 -3.58
C GLU A 135 12.22 -12.06 -3.55
N ALA A 136 11.12 -12.68 -3.97
CA ALA A 136 11.02 -14.13 -4.09
C ALA A 136 10.00 -14.51 -5.17
N THR A 137 10.18 -15.63 -5.84
CA THR A 137 9.19 -16.22 -6.74
C THR A 137 8.60 -17.43 -6.05
N VAL A 138 7.28 -17.47 -5.87
CA VAL A 138 6.60 -18.62 -5.29
C VAL A 138 6.02 -19.46 -6.44
N PRO A 139 6.42 -20.72 -6.62
CA PRO A 139 5.86 -21.58 -7.65
C PRO A 139 4.34 -21.71 -7.50
N ASP A 140 3.61 -21.58 -8.61
CA ASP A 140 2.18 -21.90 -8.63
C ASP A 140 2.05 -23.42 -8.77
N ALA A 141 1.86 -24.10 -7.64
CA ALA A 141 1.70 -25.55 -7.58
C ALA A 141 0.25 -26.02 -7.83
N ARG A 142 -0.65 -25.11 -8.21
CA ARG A 142 -2.01 -25.49 -8.60
C ARG A 142 -1.97 -26.30 -9.90
N THR A 143 -2.94 -27.20 -10.05
CA THR A 143 -3.14 -28.02 -11.25
C THR A 143 -4.58 -27.88 -11.73
N GLY A 144 -4.83 -28.27 -12.96
CA GLY A 144 -6.11 -28.10 -13.65
C GLY A 144 -6.35 -26.65 -14.05
N TRP A 145 -7.58 -26.18 -13.92
CA TRP A 145 -7.99 -24.87 -14.42
C TRP A 145 -9.10 -24.24 -13.59
N GLU A 146 -9.25 -22.91 -13.65
CA GLU A 146 -10.28 -22.19 -12.90
C GLU A 146 -10.89 -21.01 -13.66
N LEU A 147 -12.09 -20.60 -13.24
CA LEU A 147 -12.76 -19.39 -13.70
C LEU A 147 -12.26 -18.19 -12.90
N VAL A 148 -11.86 -17.11 -13.59
CA VAL A 148 -11.32 -15.91 -12.96
C VAL A 148 -12.07 -14.67 -13.46
N PRO A 149 -13.07 -14.15 -12.74
CA PRO A 149 -13.63 -14.64 -11.48
C PRO A 149 -14.65 -15.78 -11.66
N GLN A 150 -14.94 -16.52 -10.58
CA GLN A 150 -16.05 -17.50 -10.53
C GLN A 150 -17.44 -16.84 -10.51
N GLN A 151 -17.51 -15.54 -10.21
CA GLN A 151 -18.73 -14.74 -10.27
C GLN A 151 -18.58 -13.66 -11.34
N LEU A 152 -19.29 -13.82 -12.45
CA LEU A 152 -19.26 -12.91 -13.58
C LEU A 152 -20.43 -11.93 -13.50
N SER A 153 -20.14 -10.63 -13.43
CA SER A 153 -21.19 -9.62 -13.46
C SER A 153 -21.68 -9.43 -14.90
N VAL A 154 -22.98 -9.56 -15.11
CA VAL A 154 -23.64 -9.34 -16.41
C VAL A 154 -24.55 -8.13 -16.33
N HIS A 155 -24.62 -7.38 -17.42
CA HIS A 155 -25.35 -6.13 -17.47
C HIS A 155 -26.06 -5.94 -18.80
N GLY A 156 -27.39 -5.88 -18.78
CA GLY A 156 -28.12 -5.57 -20.00
C GLY A 156 -27.74 -6.49 -21.15
N ASN A 157 -27.53 -5.90 -22.33
CA ASN A 157 -27.02 -6.55 -23.54
C ASN A 157 -25.49 -6.40 -23.71
N THR A 158 -24.78 -5.98 -22.65
CA THR A 158 -23.33 -5.74 -22.70
C THR A 158 -22.58 -7.05 -22.58
N PRO A 159 -21.63 -7.34 -23.49
CA PRO A 159 -20.75 -8.51 -23.36
C PRO A 159 -19.96 -8.48 -22.04
N ALA A 160 -19.96 -9.61 -21.34
CA ALA A 160 -19.18 -9.85 -20.14
C ALA A 160 -18.04 -10.83 -20.48
N LEU A 161 -16.82 -10.46 -20.09
CA LEU A 161 -15.62 -11.24 -20.36
C LEU A 161 -15.34 -12.22 -19.22
N LEU A 162 -15.42 -13.52 -19.53
CA LEU A 162 -15.01 -14.60 -18.64
C LEU A 162 -13.55 -14.99 -18.93
N HIS A 163 -12.69 -14.94 -17.92
CA HIS A 163 -11.36 -15.54 -18.03
C HIS A 163 -11.34 -16.97 -17.50
N ILE A 164 -10.57 -17.81 -18.18
CA ILE A 164 -10.30 -19.18 -17.78
C ILE A 164 -8.78 -19.32 -17.66
N ARG A 165 -8.29 -19.63 -16.47
CA ARG A 165 -6.86 -19.82 -16.23
C ARG A 165 -6.55 -21.30 -16.20
N LEU A 166 -5.58 -21.73 -17.01
CA LEU A 166 -5.00 -23.07 -16.96
C LEU A 166 -3.73 -23.03 -16.11
N PHE A 167 -3.56 -24.00 -15.21
CA PHE A 167 -2.37 -24.15 -14.38
C PHE A 167 -1.44 -25.25 -14.89
N ASP A 168 -1.98 -26.24 -15.58
CA ASP A 168 -1.17 -27.32 -16.15
C ASP A 168 -0.28 -26.78 -17.26
N LYS A 169 1.01 -27.13 -17.21
CA LYS A 169 2.03 -26.66 -18.16
C LYS A 169 2.29 -27.64 -19.29
N ASP A 170 1.95 -28.90 -19.06
CA ASP A 170 2.27 -30.05 -19.90
C ASP A 170 1.13 -30.43 -20.84
N ARG A 171 0.02 -29.69 -20.82
CA ARG A 171 -1.15 -29.96 -21.66
C ARG A 171 -1.88 -28.69 -22.05
N ASP A 172 -2.62 -28.80 -23.14
CA ASP A 172 -3.61 -27.80 -23.51
C ASP A 172 -4.97 -28.16 -22.90
N LEU A 173 -5.78 -27.13 -22.65
CA LEU A 173 -7.15 -27.25 -22.22
C LEU A 173 -8.10 -26.85 -23.35
N ARG A 174 -9.06 -27.71 -23.71
CA ARG A 174 -10.13 -27.34 -24.63
C ARG A 174 -11.41 -27.07 -23.88
N ILE A 175 -11.93 -25.85 -24.03
CA ILE A 175 -13.26 -25.51 -23.55
C ILE A 175 -14.25 -25.86 -24.64
N THR A 176 -15.07 -26.87 -24.39
CA THR A 176 -15.94 -27.47 -25.42
C THR A 176 -17.32 -26.84 -25.45
N LYS A 177 -17.85 -26.46 -24.29
CA LYS A 177 -19.21 -25.96 -24.16
C LYS A 177 -19.38 -25.10 -22.92
N LEU A 178 -20.26 -24.10 -22.99
CA LEU A 178 -20.79 -23.40 -21.82
C LEU A 178 -22.28 -23.72 -21.69
N GLU A 179 -22.70 -24.09 -20.47
CA GLU A 179 -24.10 -24.23 -20.09
C GLU A 179 -24.53 -22.92 -19.43
N LEU A 180 -25.20 -22.08 -20.22
CA LEU A 180 -25.71 -20.79 -19.80
C LEU A 180 -27.24 -20.87 -19.59
N PRO A 181 -27.80 -19.99 -18.73
CA PRO A 181 -29.25 -19.87 -18.57
C PRO A 181 -29.92 -19.28 -19.83
N ASP A 182 -31.22 -19.49 -19.94
CA ASP A 182 -32.03 -19.01 -21.07
C ASP A 182 -31.95 -17.48 -21.23
N GLY A 183 -31.50 -17.06 -22.42
CA GLY A 183 -31.30 -15.66 -22.76
C GLY A 183 -29.86 -15.16 -22.58
N CYS A 184 -28.91 -16.05 -22.33
CA CYS A 184 -27.49 -15.78 -22.52
C CYS A 184 -26.93 -16.59 -23.69
N GLU A 185 -25.98 -16.00 -24.40
CA GLU A 185 -25.29 -16.61 -25.53
C GLU A 185 -23.78 -16.41 -25.39
N VAL A 186 -23.03 -17.36 -25.95
CA VAL A 186 -21.57 -17.26 -26.06
C VAL A 186 -21.25 -16.56 -27.39
N LEU A 187 -20.52 -15.46 -27.34
CA LEU A 187 -20.09 -14.73 -28.54
C LEU A 187 -18.77 -15.29 -29.10
N THR A 188 -17.92 -15.86 -28.24
CA THR A 188 -16.67 -16.50 -28.65
C THR A 188 -16.96 -17.87 -29.28
N PRO A 189 -16.44 -18.17 -30.49
CA PRO A 189 -16.55 -19.49 -31.09
C PRO A 189 -15.94 -20.58 -30.21
N LEU A 190 -16.67 -21.67 -30.00
CA LEU A 190 -16.20 -22.85 -29.28
C LEU A 190 -15.95 -24.02 -30.26
N PRO A 191 -14.98 -24.90 -29.98
CA PRO A 191 -14.14 -24.93 -28.79
C PRO A 191 -12.99 -23.91 -28.82
N ILE A 192 -12.59 -23.41 -27.64
CA ILE A 192 -11.36 -22.63 -27.49
C ILE A 192 -10.27 -23.55 -26.95
N VAL A 193 -9.03 -23.36 -27.41
CA VAL A 193 -7.85 -24.06 -26.87
C VAL A 193 -7.02 -23.07 -26.06
N ILE A 194 -6.73 -23.42 -24.82
CA ILE A 194 -5.84 -22.66 -23.92
C ILE A 194 -4.57 -23.48 -23.79
N THR A 195 -3.45 -22.92 -24.26
CA THR A 195 -2.14 -23.57 -24.17
C THR A 195 -1.62 -23.56 -22.73
N GLY A 196 -0.76 -24.51 -22.37
CA GLY A 196 -0.23 -24.67 -21.01
C GLY A 196 0.17 -23.38 -20.31
N ASP A 197 -0.20 -23.25 -19.03
CA ASP A 197 -0.16 -22.03 -18.18
C ASP A 197 -0.91 -20.77 -18.65
N GLY A 198 -1.67 -20.88 -19.75
CA GLY A 198 -2.31 -19.77 -20.44
C GLY A 198 -3.62 -19.25 -19.82
N LEU A 199 -4.10 -18.15 -20.42
CA LEU A 199 -5.36 -17.50 -20.08
C LEU A 199 -6.31 -17.49 -21.29
N GLY A 200 -7.42 -18.22 -21.17
CA GLY A 200 -8.54 -18.18 -22.11
C GLY A 200 -9.48 -17.01 -21.85
N ARG A 201 -10.10 -16.52 -22.91
CA ARG A 201 -11.06 -15.40 -22.91
C ARG A 201 -12.34 -15.83 -23.61
N ILE A 202 -13.49 -15.70 -22.94
CA ILE A 202 -14.79 -16.02 -23.50
C ILE A 202 -15.76 -14.86 -23.23
N ASP A 203 -16.27 -14.27 -24.30
CA ASP A 203 -17.30 -13.24 -24.26
C ASP A 203 -18.69 -13.89 -24.18
N ILE A 204 -19.45 -13.49 -23.17
CA ILE A 204 -20.81 -13.94 -22.93
C ILE A 204 -21.72 -12.72 -22.98
N ARG A 205 -22.82 -12.79 -23.73
CA ARG A 205 -23.84 -11.74 -23.74
C ARG A 205 -25.12 -12.30 -23.15
N CYS A 206 -25.75 -11.55 -22.26
CA CYS A 206 -27.06 -11.88 -21.71
C CYS A 206 -28.09 -10.85 -22.15
N ARG A 207 -29.37 -11.21 -22.08
CA ARG A 207 -30.47 -10.26 -22.30
C ARG A 207 -30.70 -9.38 -21.07
N GLN A 208 -31.33 -8.22 -21.29
CA GLN A 208 -31.55 -7.20 -20.25
C GLN A 208 -32.45 -7.64 -19.08
N ASN A 209 -33.31 -8.65 -19.28
CA ASN A 209 -34.24 -9.15 -18.27
C ASN A 209 -33.95 -10.62 -17.90
N LEU A 210 -32.68 -10.96 -17.70
CA LEU A 210 -32.28 -12.32 -17.33
C LEU A 210 -32.82 -12.75 -15.95
N GLY A 211 -33.05 -11.80 -15.05
CA GLY A 211 -33.54 -12.03 -13.69
C GLY A 211 -33.56 -10.74 -12.86
N ALA A 212 -33.88 -10.86 -11.57
CA ALA A 212 -33.94 -9.71 -10.68
C ALA A 212 -32.54 -9.11 -10.45
N PRO A 213 -32.39 -7.77 -10.37
CA PRO A 213 -31.12 -7.14 -10.03
C PRO A 213 -30.57 -7.65 -8.69
N GLY A 214 -29.28 -7.94 -8.62
CA GLY A 214 -28.62 -8.54 -7.46
C GLY A 214 -28.80 -10.05 -7.32
N SER A 215 -29.58 -10.69 -8.19
CA SER A 215 -29.70 -12.15 -8.20
C SER A 215 -28.47 -12.84 -8.80
N ARG A 216 -28.27 -14.11 -8.42
CA ARG A 216 -27.19 -14.98 -8.88
C ARG A 216 -27.79 -16.17 -9.61
N ILE A 217 -27.35 -16.40 -10.85
CA ILE A 217 -27.81 -17.52 -11.68
C ILE A 217 -26.61 -18.42 -11.96
N PRO A 218 -26.69 -19.73 -11.71
CA PRO A 218 -25.57 -20.63 -11.95
C PRO A 218 -25.33 -20.80 -13.45
N PHE A 219 -24.07 -20.98 -13.82
CA PHE A 219 -23.65 -21.45 -15.15
C PHE A 219 -22.51 -22.46 -15.01
N ALA A 220 -22.22 -23.19 -16.08
CA ALA A 220 -21.09 -24.09 -16.08
C ALA A 220 -20.28 -24.02 -17.37
N VAL A 221 -19.00 -24.30 -17.25
CA VAL A 221 -18.04 -24.42 -18.34
C VAL A 221 -17.57 -25.85 -18.38
N LEU A 222 -17.66 -26.47 -19.56
CA LEU A 222 -17.23 -27.84 -19.81
C LEU A 222 -15.90 -27.84 -20.56
N SER A 223 -15.03 -28.78 -20.20
CA SER A 223 -13.73 -28.96 -20.82
C SER A 223 -13.39 -30.43 -21.02
N ASP A 224 -12.32 -30.69 -21.75
CA ASP A 224 -11.73 -32.02 -21.94
C ASP A 224 -10.70 -32.39 -20.84
N HIS A 225 -10.60 -31.60 -19.77
CA HIS A 225 -9.66 -31.89 -18.69
C HIS A 225 -10.08 -33.15 -17.92
N PRO A 226 -9.23 -34.19 -17.81
CA PRO A 226 -9.64 -35.51 -17.30
C PRO A 226 -10.07 -35.48 -15.83
N GLU A 227 -9.40 -34.68 -15.00
CA GLU A 227 -9.73 -34.56 -13.58
C GLU A 227 -10.79 -33.47 -13.30
N LYS A 228 -11.02 -32.58 -14.26
CA LYS A 228 -11.90 -31.42 -14.10
C LYS A 228 -12.68 -31.10 -15.38
N PRO A 229 -13.58 -32.00 -15.82
CA PRO A 229 -14.33 -31.82 -17.06
C PRO A 229 -15.38 -30.71 -16.97
N ARG A 230 -15.65 -30.19 -15.77
CA ARG A 230 -16.65 -29.15 -15.51
C ARG A 230 -16.19 -28.20 -14.41
N SER A 231 -16.45 -26.91 -14.61
CA SER A 231 -16.33 -25.88 -13.57
C SER A 231 -17.59 -25.04 -13.52
N ASN A 232 -18.12 -24.80 -12.32
CA ASN A 232 -19.34 -24.02 -12.11
C ASN A 232 -18.99 -22.56 -11.74
N GLY A 233 -19.83 -21.63 -12.19
CA GLY A 233 -19.74 -20.22 -11.85
C GLY A 233 -21.11 -19.60 -11.63
N TRP A 234 -21.13 -18.31 -11.29
CA TRP A 234 -22.34 -17.54 -11.04
C TRP A 234 -22.39 -16.30 -11.93
N LEU A 235 -23.45 -16.14 -12.70
CA LEU A 235 -23.80 -14.87 -13.31
C LEU A 235 -24.46 -13.99 -12.26
N PHE A 236 -23.93 -12.79 -12.04
CA PHE A 236 -24.49 -11.80 -11.12
C PHE A 236 -25.14 -10.68 -11.93
N ILE A 237 -26.44 -10.46 -11.72
CA ILE A 237 -27.19 -9.44 -12.47
C ILE A 237 -26.91 -8.07 -11.85
N ALA A 238 -26.14 -7.25 -12.54
CA ALA A 238 -25.86 -5.88 -12.11
C ALA A 238 -27.12 -5.00 -12.19
N ASN A 239 -27.23 -4.03 -11.29
CA ASN A 239 -28.29 -3.02 -11.34
C ASN A 239 -28.13 -2.16 -12.61
N ASN A 240 -29.23 -1.82 -13.30
CA ASN A 240 -29.24 -0.80 -14.37
C ASN A 240 -28.63 0.52 -13.82
N PRO A 241 -27.64 1.15 -14.50
CA PRO A 241 -27.28 2.52 -14.18
C PRO A 241 -28.50 3.38 -14.48
N THR A 242 -28.98 4.09 -13.46
CA THR A 242 -30.04 5.10 -13.60
C THR A 242 -29.64 6.09 -14.69
N ALA A 243 -30.55 6.39 -15.62
CA ALA A 243 -30.29 7.28 -16.76
C ALA A 243 -29.64 8.61 -16.31
N PRO A 244 -28.72 9.20 -17.11
CA PRO A 244 -28.10 10.47 -16.78
C PRO A 244 -29.18 11.56 -16.72
N ALA A 245 -29.19 12.32 -15.62
CA ALA A 245 -30.16 13.40 -15.41
C ALA A 245 -30.00 14.49 -16.51
N PRO A 246 -31.09 15.14 -16.94
CA PRO A 246 -31.03 16.19 -17.96
C PRO A 246 -30.14 17.37 -17.53
N PRO A 247 -29.53 18.10 -18.48
CA PRO A 247 -28.60 19.18 -18.17
C PRO A 247 -29.33 20.29 -17.39
N ARG A 248 -28.75 20.67 -16.25
CA ARG A 248 -29.33 21.62 -15.32
C ARG A 248 -29.23 23.05 -15.90
N PRO A 249 -30.31 23.87 -15.87
CA PRO A 249 -30.22 25.28 -16.24
C PRO A 249 -29.29 26.06 -15.28
N PRO A 250 -28.69 27.18 -15.72
CA PRO A 250 -27.71 27.91 -14.95
C PRO A 250 -28.32 28.50 -13.67
N THR A 251 -27.70 28.20 -12.53
CA THR A 251 -28.16 28.60 -11.19
C THR A 251 -27.84 30.09 -10.92
N PRO A 252 -28.81 30.90 -10.43
CA PRO A 252 -28.53 32.25 -9.93
C PRO A 252 -27.86 32.23 -8.55
N PRO A 253 -27.17 33.32 -8.13
CA PRO A 253 -26.31 33.30 -6.95
C PRO A 253 -27.08 33.48 -5.63
N ASN A 254 -26.71 32.64 -4.66
CA ASN A 254 -26.85 32.74 -3.21
C ASN A 254 -28.22 33.10 -2.61
N VAL A 255 -28.75 32.18 -1.80
CA VAL A 255 -29.17 32.34 -0.39
C VAL A 255 -29.51 30.93 0.16
N PRO A 256 -29.30 30.68 1.47
CA PRO A 256 -29.03 29.36 2.02
C PRO A 256 -30.30 28.71 2.57
N THR A 257 -30.55 27.42 2.26
CA THR A 257 -31.34 26.55 3.15
C THR A 257 -31.14 25.08 2.79
N THR A 258 -30.66 24.34 3.78
CA THR A 258 -31.22 23.07 4.26
C THR A 258 -31.74 22.03 3.25
N THR A 259 -31.05 20.90 3.31
CA THR A 259 -31.60 19.52 3.26
C THR A 259 -32.00 18.96 1.90
N THR A 260 -31.39 17.80 1.62
CA THR A 260 -31.94 16.59 0.96
C THR A 260 -31.12 16.15 -0.25
N THR A 261 -30.07 15.37 -0.01
CA THR A 261 -30.03 13.90 -0.18
C THR A 261 -29.85 13.48 -1.63
N ALA A 262 -28.62 13.62 -2.11
CA ALA A 262 -28.08 12.74 -3.15
C ALA A 262 -27.68 11.42 -2.48
N THR A 263 -27.93 10.28 -3.14
CA THR A 263 -27.44 8.95 -2.73
C THR A 263 -25.92 8.95 -2.77
N ARG A 264 -25.32 9.48 -1.69
CA ARG A 264 -23.93 9.24 -1.31
C ARG A 264 -23.76 7.74 -1.21
N ALA A 265 -22.55 7.23 -1.52
CA ALA A 265 -22.08 6.01 -0.88
C ALA A 265 -22.53 6.09 0.59
N ARG A 266 -23.19 5.06 1.14
CA ARG A 266 -23.57 5.09 2.55
C ARG A 266 -22.29 5.08 3.37
N ILE A 267 -21.66 6.25 3.49
CA ILE A 267 -20.54 6.55 4.34
C ILE A 267 -21.13 6.48 5.72
N MET A 268 -20.97 5.30 6.33
CA MET A 268 -21.52 5.03 7.63
C MET A 268 -20.56 5.58 8.67
N PRO A 269 -21.01 6.53 9.52
CA PRO A 269 -20.20 6.96 10.63
C PRO A 269 -20.09 5.81 11.65
N ILE A 270 -18.89 5.59 12.18
CA ILE A 270 -18.64 4.72 13.32
C ILE A 270 -18.37 5.57 14.56
N GLU A 271 -19.00 5.21 15.68
CA GLU A 271 -18.76 5.85 16.97
C GLU A 271 -17.39 5.45 17.54
N ALA A 272 -16.74 6.37 18.25
CA ALA A 272 -15.41 6.12 18.82
C ALA A 272 -15.38 4.95 19.81
N SER A 273 -16.47 4.71 20.56
CA SER A 273 -16.60 3.57 21.48
C SER A 273 -16.64 2.23 20.74
N ILE A 274 -17.43 2.15 19.67
CA ILE A 274 -17.52 0.94 18.82
C ILE A 274 -16.18 0.69 18.14
N LEU A 275 -15.54 1.74 17.61
CA LEU A 275 -14.21 1.64 17.01
C LEU A 275 -13.17 1.12 18.01
N LYS A 276 -13.23 1.57 19.27
CA LYS A 276 -12.35 1.12 20.35
C LYS A 276 -12.53 -0.36 20.67
N GLU A 277 -13.78 -0.85 20.71
CA GLU A 277 -14.07 -2.27 20.89
C GLU A 277 -13.57 -3.12 19.72
N LEU A 278 -13.75 -2.64 18.48
CA LEU A 278 -13.24 -3.30 17.28
C LEU A 278 -11.71 -3.39 17.31
N ILE A 279 -11.01 -2.29 17.63
CA ILE A 279 -9.54 -2.26 17.75
C ILE A 279 -9.04 -3.21 18.85
N SER A 280 -9.74 -3.28 19.98
CA SER A 280 -9.38 -4.16 21.10
C SER A 280 -9.64 -5.65 20.80
N SER A 281 -10.62 -5.94 19.94
CA SER A 281 -10.98 -7.29 19.52
C SER A 281 -10.18 -7.81 18.31
N MET A 282 -9.20 -7.03 17.81
CA MET A 282 -8.39 -7.32 16.61
C MET A 282 -7.43 -8.52 16.71
N GLN A 283 -7.67 -9.50 17.59
CA GLN A 283 -7.04 -10.81 17.43
C GLN A 283 -7.67 -11.64 16.30
N VAL A 284 -8.81 -11.21 15.71
CA VAL A 284 -9.57 -12.06 14.75
C VAL A 284 -10.00 -11.37 13.43
N VAL A 285 -9.84 -10.06 13.22
CA VAL A 285 -10.30 -9.39 11.96
C VAL A 285 -9.20 -8.52 11.33
N ASN A 286 -8.50 -9.06 10.32
CA ASN A 286 -7.32 -8.44 9.69
C ASN A 286 -7.63 -7.41 8.58
N ASP A 287 -8.90 -7.14 8.28
CA ASP A 287 -9.32 -6.30 7.13
C ASP A 287 -9.66 -4.84 7.51
N LEU A 288 -9.63 -4.44 8.78
CA LEU A 288 -9.92 -3.05 9.19
C LEU A 288 -8.67 -2.17 9.03
N VAL A 289 -8.77 -1.10 8.22
CA VAL A 289 -7.68 -0.14 7.99
C VAL A 289 -8.10 1.24 8.48
N LEU A 290 -7.35 1.80 9.42
CA LEU A 290 -7.58 3.13 9.98
C LEU A 290 -6.75 4.14 9.18
N LEU A 291 -7.39 5.04 8.45
CA LEU A 291 -6.76 6.04 7.60
C LEU A 291 -6.90 7.43 8.22
N ASP A 292 -5.81 8.00 8.69
CA ASP A 292 -5.77 9.37 9.22
C ASP A 292 -5.37 10.34 8.13
N ILE A 293 -6.33 11.13 7.66
CA ILE A 293 -6.16 12.08 6.56
C ILE A 293 -5.75 13.49 7.04
N ARG A 294 -5.49 13.65 8.34
CA ARG A 294 -5.00 14.91 8.89
C ARG A 294 -3.56 15.17 8.47
N GLN A 295 -3.10 16.41 8.62
CA GLN A 295 -1.73 16.77 8.33
C GLN A 295 -0.74 15.91 9.13
N PRO A 296 0.41 15.52 8.56
CA PRO A 296 1.42 14.71 9.25
C PRO A 296 1.82 15.24 10.63
N GLU A 297 1.82 16.56 10.81
CA GLU A 297 2.14 17.26 12.05
C GLU A 297 1.09 16.96 13.13
N ASP A 298 -0.20 16.99 12.78
CA ASP A 298 -1.30 16.66 13.69
C ASP A 298 -1.38 15.17 14.00
N PHE A 299 -1.00 14.32 13.04
CA PHE A 299 -0.82 12.88 13.26
C PHE A 299 0.28 12.59 14.28
N LYS A 300 1.44 13.25 14.15
CA LYS A 300 2.57 13.12 15.09
C LYS A 300 2.21 13.56 16.50
N ARG A 301 1.50 14.70 16.62
CA ARG A 301 1.01 15.24 17.90
C ARG A 301 0.03 14.32 18.63
N GLY A 302 -0.61 13.40 17.93
CA GLY A 302 -1.44 12.35 18.52
C GLY A 302 -2.39 11.72 17.50
N HIS A 303 -2.38 10.40 17.40
CA HIS A 303 -3.23 9.63 16.49
C HIS A 303 -3.82 8.38 17.15
N ILE A 304 -4.75 7.73 16.47
CA ILE A 304 -5.39 6.50 16.95
C ILE A 304 -4.39 5.34 16.82
N PRO A 305 -4.23 4.46 17.84
CA PRO A 305 -3.37 3.29 17.70
C PRO A 305 -3.67 2.52 16.40
N ARG A 306 -2.61 2.15 15.65
CA ARG A 306 -2.68 1.43 14.36
C ARG A 306 -3.21 2.24 13.16
N SER A 307 -3.48 3.54 13.30
CA SER A 307 -3.82 4.39 12.15
C SER A 307 -2.63 4.68 11.25
N VAL A 308 -2.90 4.79 9.95
CA VAL A 308 -1.94 5.13 8.90
C VAL A 308 -2.14 6.59 8.51
N CYS A 309 -1.08 7.40 8.58
CA CYS A 309 -1.08 8.78 8.11
C CYS A 309 -1.19 8.82 6.58
N TYR A 310 -2.20 9.49 6.04
CA TYR A 310 -2.54 9.50 4.63
C TYR A 310 -3.22 10.83 4.18
N PRO A 311 -2.49 11.97 4.24
CA PRO A 311 -3.05 13.33 4.09
C PRO A 311 -3.38 13.79 2.66
N SER A 312 -3.16 12.97 1.62
CA SER A 312 -3.36 13.41 0.23
C SER A 312 -4.85 13.52 -0.11
N THR A 313 -5.25 14.58 -0.81
CA THR A 313 -6.59 14.73 -1.43
C THR A 313 -6.63 14.32 -2.90
N GLU A 314 -5.48 13.92 -3.48
CA GLU A 314 -5.34 13.44 -4.84
C GLU A 314 -5.05 11.93 -4.82
N TRP A 315 -6.08 11.15 -4.50
CA TRP A 315 -6.03 9.69 -4.57
C TRP A 315 -6.20 9.22 -6.01
N GLN A 316 -5.24 9.53 -6.89
CA GLN A 316 -5.10 8.83 -8.17
C GLN A 316 -4.53 7.41 -7.91
N LEU A 317 -5.33 6.56 -7.27
CA LEU A 317 -4.91 5.25 -6.80
C LEU A 317 -5.14 4.18 -7.87
N GLU A 318 -4.27 4.14 -8.88
CA GLU A 318 -4.17 2.93 -9.71
C GLU A 318 -3.79 1.69 -8.86
N GLN A 319 -3.10 1.91 -7.73
CA GLN A 319 -2.75 0.89 -6.73
C GLN A 319 -2.89 1.42 -5.28
N PRO A 320 -4.01 1.16 -4.59
CA PRO A 320 -4.18 1.57 -3.19
C PRO A 320 -3.28 0.76 -2.23
N PRO A 321 -2.85 1.33 -1.08
CA PRO A 321 -2.02 0.66 -0.08
C PRO A 321 -2.77 -0.37 0.79
N TRP A 322 -4.06 -0.61 0.51
CA TRP A 322 -4.92 -1.57 1.21
C TRP A 322 -5.45 -2.65 0.26
N PRO A 323 -5.75 -3.87 0.78
CA PRO A 323 -6.35 -4.91 -0.05
C PRO A 323 -7.80 -4.57 -0.44
N PRO A 324 -8.35 -5.14 -1.52
CA PRO A 324 -9.75 -4.96 -1.90
C PRO A 324 -10.77 -5.40 -0.83
N SER A 325 -10.38 -6.28 0.10
CA SER A 325 -11.20 -6.71 1.25
C SER A 325 -11.30 -5.66 2.36
N ALA A 326 -10.47 -4.62 2.32
CA ALA A 326 -10.33 -3.69 3.43
C ALA A 326 -11.62 -2.92 3.73
N VAL A 327 -11.93 -2.78 5.02
CA VAL A 327 -12.88 -1.80 5.53
C VAL A 327 -12.08 -0.61 6.00
N LEU A 328 -12.22 0.52 5.31
CA LEU A 328 -11.50 1.75 5.61
C LEU A 328 -12.28 2.55 6.66
N VAL A 329 -11.59 3.05 7.68
CA VAL A 329 -12.13 4.05 8.61
C VAL A 329 -11.34 5.33 8.45
N VAL A 330 -11.99 6.35 7.89
CA VAL A 330 -11.39 7.66 7.64
C VAL A 330 -11.47 8.51 8.89
N ILE A 331 -10.32 9.02 9.33
CA ILE A 331 -10.10 9.82 10.53
C ILE A 331 -9.65 11.21 10.10
N ALA A 332 -10.38 12.24 10.54
CA ALA A 332 -10.07 13.64 10.28
C ALA A 332 -10.36 14.48 11.53
N ASP A 333 -10.06 15.79 11.50
CA ASP A 333 -10.46 16.69 12.60
C ASP A 333 -11.96 17.02 12.58
N ARG A 334 -12.58 17.00 11.38
CA ARG A 334 -13.99 17.35 11.17
C ARG A 334 -14.68 16.33 10.30
N ASP A 335 -15.93 16.02 10.64
CA ASP A 335 -16.77 15.06 9.90
C ASP A 335 -16.91 15.40 8.41
N GLU A 336 -16.98 16.69 8.07
CA GLU A 336 -17.05 17.16 6.67
C GLU A 336 -15.83 16.73 5.84
N MET A 337 -14.64 16.79 6.44
CA MET A 337 -13.38 16.41 5.77
C MET A 337 -13.32 14.89 5.61
N ALA A 338 -13.68 14.14 6.65
CA ALA A 338 -13.77 12.70 6.59
C ALA A 338 -14.80 12.23 5.55
N ALA A 339 -15.96 12.92 5.46
CA ALA A 339 -16.99 12.61 4.48
C ALA A 339 -16.54 12.86 3.04
N LYS A 340 -15.93 14.02 2.76
CA LYS A 340 -15.39 14.33 1.42
C LYS A 340 -14.30 13.34 1.00
N ALA A 341 -13.46 12.94 1.95
CA ALA A 341 -12.44 11.92 1.73
C ALA A 341 -13.06 10.54 1.47
N ALA A 342 -14.06 10.17 2.26
CA ALA A 342 -14.75 8.89 2.11
C ALA A 342 -15.52 8.80 0.79
N GLU A 343 -16.05 9.91 0.27
CA GLU A 343 -16.66 9.97 -1.07
C GLU A 343 -15.66 9.59 -2.16
N LEU A 344 -14.44 10.16 -2.12
CA LEU A 344 -13.38 9.84 -3.07
C LEU A 344 -12.82 8.42 -2.90
N LEU A 345 -12.64 7.97 -1.66
CA LEU A 345 -12.13 6.63 -1.36
C LEU A 345 -13.15 5.52 -1.63
N ALA A 346 -14.45 5.83 -1.67
CA ALA A 346 -15.48 4.88 -2.06
C ALA A 346 -15.36 4.44 -3.53
N GLU A 347 -14.66 5.22 -4.36
CA GLU A 347 -14.31 4.86 -5.75
C GLU A 347 -13.06 3.96 -5.83
N SER A 348 -12.32 3.79 -4.72
CA SER A 348 -11.14 2.93 -4.64
C SER A 348 -11.47 1.45 -4.42
N LYS A 349 -10.53 0.55 -4.72
CA LYS A 349 -10.67 -0.91 -4.48
C LYS A 349 -10.64 -1.21 -2.97
N CYS A 350 -11.80 -1.12 -2.30
CA CYS A 350 -12.01 -1.51 -0.92
C CYS A 350 -13.44 -2.06 -0.72
N ARG A 351 -13.69 -2.74 0.41
CA ARG A 351 -14.99 -3.35 0.71
C ARG A 351 -16.00 -2.29 1.14
N HIS A 352 -15.63 -1.45 2.11
CA HIS A 352 -16.46 -0.37 2.65
C HIS A 352 -15.59 0.79 3.14
N VAL A 353 -16.15 2.00 3.12
CA VAL A 353 -15.56 3.20 3.71
C VAL A 353 -16.48 3.74 4.79
N LEU A 354 -15.94 3.85 6.00
CA LEU A 354 -16.57 4.40 7.19
C LEU A 354 -15.86 5.71 7.56
N THR A 355 -16.55 6.57 8.29
CA THR A 355 -15.94 7.78 8.87
C THR A 355 -16.02 7.71 10.38
N LEU A 356 -14.97 8.16 11.07
CA LEU A 356 -15.05 8.31 12.52
C LEU A 356 -15.90 9.51 12.88
N ARG A 357 -17.03 9.29 13.57
CA ARG A 357 -17.90 10.38 14.02
C ARG A 357 -17.18 11.24 15.06
N GLY A 358 -17.23 12.56 14.88
CA GLY A 358 -16.58 13.52 15.75
C GLY A 358 -15.05 13.51 15.65
N GLY A 359 -14.52 12.82 14.64
CA GLY A 359 -13.11 12.81 14.30
C GLY A 359 -12.17 12.39 15.43
N ILE A 360 -10.94 12.88 15.36
CA ILE A 360 -9.91 12.57 16.35
C ILE A 360 -10.25 13.06 17.76
N ALA A 361 -11.01 14.14 17.89
CA ALA A 361 -11.42 14.70 19.17
C ALA A 361 -12.37 13.76 19.93
N ALA A 362 -13.32 13.14 19.23
CA ALA A 362 -14.22 12.15 19.82
C ALA A 362 -13.46 10.88 20.26
N TRP A 363 -12.42 10.48 19.52
CA TRP A 363 -11.53 9.41 19.97
C TRP A 363 -10.78 9.78 21.25
N ALA A 364 -10.17 10.98 21.29
CA ALA A 364 -9.41 11.46 22.44
C ALA A 364 -10.25 11.52 23.74
N ALA A 365 -11.56 11.71 23.62
CA ALA A 365 -12.49 11.68 24.74
C ALA A 365 -12.77 10.26 25.29
N THR A 366 -12.55 9.20 24.50
CA THR A 366 -12.84 7.81 24.89
C THR A 366 -11.59 6.95 25.12
N ALA A 367 -10.46 7.30 24.51
CA ALA A 367 -9.22 6.54 24.56
C ALA A 367 -7.98 7.42 24.37
N LYS A 368 -6.83 6.94 24.86
CA LYS A 368 -5.57 7.64 24.69
C LYS A 368 -5.15 7.65 23.21
N LEU A 369 -4.66 8.80 22.78
CA LEU A 369 -3.92 8.93 21.53
C LEU A 369 -2.51 8.40 21.71
N VAL A 370 -1.94 7.86 20.64
CA VAL A 370 -0.53 7.50 20.54
C VAL A 370 0.19 8.70 19.93
N THR A 371 1.27 9.11 20.55
CA THR A 371 2.22 10.06 19.96
C THR A 371 3.32 9.24 19.30
N LYS A 372 3.61 9.53 18.03
CA LYS A 372 4.84 9.01 17.43
C LYS A 372 5.96 9.97 17.86
N PRO A 373 7.09 9.48 18.39
CA PRO A 373 8.24 10.35 18.63
C PRO A 373 8.68 11.08 17.35
#